data_AF-A0AAP0RDJ8-F1
#
_entry.id   AF-A0AAP0RDJ8-F1
#
_cell.length_a   1.000
_cell.length_b   1.000
_cell.length_c   1.000
_cell.angle_alpha   90.00
_cell.angle_beta   90.00
_cell.angle_gamma   90.00
#
_symmetry.space_group_name_H-M   'P 1'
#
loop_
_entity.id
_entity.type
_entity.pdbx_description
1 polymer ?
#
loop_
_entity_poly.entity_id
_entity_poly.type
_entity_poly.pdbx_seq_one_letter_code
_entity_poly.pdbx_strand_id
1 'polypeptide(L)'
;MKLKWLCIAALTLQLATHSNQHEDSSTPTPSPWPERFHAVLYMNLSDSRLQISSLWYDWPRGRNEWNNGTSFYYTLGADGTCEIMLFEVGIPRPDFLDGATYLGVESTDGFLCNVWEKVDFIWYYEDVVTKRPVRWDFYDGISSHVITFEVGAVLQDSLTQAPAYCFTQDNEKKMLQEKSHLLMDKVSLI
;
A
#
# COMPACT_ATOMS: atom_id res chain seq x y z
N MET A 1 33.08 54.75 -58.76
CA MET A 1 33.79 53.62 -58.12
C MET A 1 32.86 52.93 -57.11
N LYS A 2 32.40 51.72 -57.50
CA LYS A 2 31.95 50.56 -56.70
C LYS A 2 30.97 50.77 -55.52
N LEU A 3 29.69 50.61 -55.83
CA LEU A 3 28.61 50.22 -54.92
C LEU A 3 28.78 48.73 -54.57
N LYS A 4 29.08 48.39 -53.31
CA LYS A 4 29.19 46.99 -52.85
C LYS A 4 27.84 46.56 -52.28
N TRP A 5 27.19 45.63 -52.96
CA TRP A 5 26.07 44.87 -52.42
C TRP A 5 26.60 43.92 -51.33
N LEU A 6 26.11 44.06 -50.11
CA LEU A 6 26.30 43.05 -49.07
C LEU A 6 25.32 41.91 -49.32
N CYS A 7 25.84 40.75 -49.73
CA CYS A 7 25.11 39.50 -49.74
C CYS A 7 24.79 39.09 -48.30
N ILE A 8 23.50 39.02 -47.97
CA ILE A 8 23.01 38.43 -46.73
C ILE A 8 23.18 36.91 -46.87
N ALA A 9 24.14 36.32 -46.16
CA ALA A 9 24.24 34.88 -46.02
C ALA A 9 23.16 34.40 -45.05
N ALA A 10 22.11 33.77 -45.57
CA ALA A 10 21.10 33.10 -44.76
C ALA A 10 21.70 31.82 -44.19
N LEU A 11 22.00 31.82 -42.89
CA LEU A 11 22.41 30.64 -42.14
C LEU A 11 21.14 29.81 -41.85
N THR A 12 20.87 28.79 -42.66
CA THR A 12 19.76 27.86 -42.41
C THR A 12 20.14 26.93 -41.27
N LEU A 13 19.56 27.16 -40.09
CA LEU A 13 19.67 26.26 -38.94
C LEU A 13 18.84 25.00 -39.26
N GLN A 14 19.51 23.92 -39.70
CA GLN A 14 18.89 22.61 -39.85
C GLN A 14 18.58 22.06 -38.45
N LEU A 15 17.32 22.19 -38.03
CA LEU A 15 16.77 21.41 -36.93
C LEU A 15 16.81 19.94 -37.36
N ALA A 16 17.82 19.22 -36.89
CA ALA A 16 17.80 17.76 -36.91
C ALA A 16 16.61 17.32 -36.07
N THR A 17 15.53 16.88 -36.71
CA THR A 17 14.47 16.14 -36.04
C THR A 17 15.12 14.85 -35.54
N HIS A 18 15.52 14.82 -34.26
CA HIS A 18 15.72 13.57 -33.56
C HIS A 18 14.36 12.88 -33.59
N SER A 19 14.24 11.89 -34.47
CA SER A 19 13.20 10.88 -34.37
C SER A 19 13.38 10.28 -32.99
N ASN A 20 12.60 10.76 -32.02
CA ASN A 20 12.53 10.17 -30.70
C ASN A 20 12.04 8.75 -30.96
N GLN A 21 12.95 7.78 -30.92
CA GLN A 21 12.57 6.39 -30.95
C GLN A 21 11.71 6.22 -29.71
N HIS A 22 10.41 6.09 -29.94
CA HIS A 22 9.47 5.67 -28.92
C HIS A 22 9.92 4.27 -28.52
N GLU A 23 10.79 4.19 -27.51
CA GLU A 23 10.92 2.98 -26.72
C GLU A 23 9.49 2.63 -26.34
N ASP A 24 9.02 1.47 -26.78
CA ASP A 24 7.84 0.85 -26.19
C ASP A 24 8.19 0.58 -24.74
N SER A 25 8.01 1.62 -23.92
CA SER A 25 8.09 1.60 -22.48
C SER A 25 6.92 0.75 -22.03
N SER A 26 7.13 -0.57 -21.95
CA SER A 26 6.18 -1.47 -21.32
C SER A 26 5.83 -0.91 -19.96
N THR A 27 4.53 -0.73 -19.70
CA THR A 27 4.01 -0.27 -18.42
C THR A 27 4.65 -1.08 -17.28
N PRO A 28 5.18 -0.43 -16.22
CA PRO A 28 5.80 -1.14 -15.12
C PRO A 28 4.77 -2.00 -14.39
N THR A 29 5.20 -3.18 -13.98
CA THR A 29 4.44 -4.07 -13.09
C THR A 29 4.79 -3.77 -11.63
N PRO A 30 3.80 -3.76 -10.71
CA PRO A 30 4.08 -3.63 -9.28
C PRO A 30 4.97 -4.78 -8.79
N SER A 31 5.88 -4.50 -7.86
CA SER A 31 6.69 -5.54 -7.24
C SER A 31 5.88 -6.26 -6.15
N PRO A 32 5.94 -7.60 -6.06
CA PRO A 32 5.35 -8.31 -4.95
C PRO A 32 5.96 -7.85 -3.62
N TRP A 33 5.16 -7.82 -2.56
CA TRP A 33 5.70 -7.62 -1.22
C TRP A 33 6.68 -8.75 -0.86
N PRO A 34 7.79 -8.43 -0.18
CA PRO A 34 8.65 -9.47 0.39
C PRO A 34 7.86 -10.37 1.35
N GLU A 35 8.21 -11.66 1.40
CA GLU A 35 7.54 -12.61 2.28
C GLU A 35 7.56 -12.21 3.76
N ARG A 36 8.59 -11.45 4.16
CA ARG A 36 8.73 -10.89 5.51
C ARG A 36 9.29 -9.49 5.45
N PHE A 37 8.76 -8.60 6.28
CA PHE A 37 9.36 -7.29 6.53
C PHE A 37 8.82 -6.66 7.82
N HIS A 38 9.52 -5.65 8.32
CA HIS A 38 9.00 -4.71 9.30
C HIS A 38 8.97 -3.31 8.68
N ALA A 39 7.87 -2.60 8.85
CA ALA A 39 7.73 -1.22 8.42
C ALA A 39 7.21 -0.35 9.55
N VAL A 40 7.84 0.80 9.76
CA VAL A 40 7.27 1.86 10.60
C VAL A 40 6.49 2.80 9.68
N LEU A 41 5.23 3.01 10.01
CA LEU A 41 4.29 3.81 9.24
C LEU A 41 3.92 5.06 10.02
N TYR A 42 3.87 6.19 9.32
CA TYR A 42 3.12 7.37 9.76
C TYR A 42 1.77 7.36 9.04
N MET A 43 0.69 7.45 9.79
CA MET A 43 -0.67 7.38 9.27
C MET A 43 -1.41 8.67 9.58
N ASN A 44 -2.02 9.26 8.55
CA ASN A 44 -3.01 10.31 8.69
C ASN A 44 -4.39 9.66 8.57
N LEU A 45 -5.16 9.66 9.66
CA LEU A 45 -6.47 9.03 9.71
C LEU A 45 -7.53 9.95 9.13
N SER A 46 -8.67 9.38 8.73
CA SER A 46 -9.80 10.11 8.15
C SER A 46 -10.38 11.20 9.05
N ASP A 47 -10.20 11.08 10.36
CA ASP A 47 -10.59 12.08 11.36
C ASP A 47 -9.45 13.06 11.73
N SER A 48 -8.42 13.15 10.89
CA SER A 48 -7.23 14.01 11.05
C SER A 48 -6.31 13.66 12.23
N ARG A 49 -6.55 12.54 12.92
CA ARG A 49 -5.58 12.04 13.91
C ARG A 49 -4.34 11.49 13.21
N LEU A 50 -3.20 11.69 13.85
CA LEU A 50 -1.93 11.15 13.39
C LEU A 50 -1.55 9.94 14.25
N GLN A 51 -1.07 8.89 13.60
CA GLN A 51 -0.69 7.64 14.25
C GLN A 51 0.66 7.16 13.71
N ILE A 52 1.47 6.57 14.60
CA ILE A 52 2.63 5.79 14.19
C ILE A 52 2.33 4.32 14.45
N SER A 53 2.56 3.48 13.45
CA SER A 53 2.27 2.04 13.51
C SER A 53 3.49 1.22 13.12
N SER A 54 3.73 0.12 13.82
CA SER A 54 4.69 -0.91 13.39
C SER A 54 3.94 -2.04 12.69
N LEU A 55 4.16 -2.17 11.38
CA LEU A 55 3.64 -3.27 10.57
C LEU A 55 4.70 -4.38 10.50
N TRP A 56 4.39 -5.53 11.09
CA TRP A 56 5.23 -6.73 11.01
C TRP A 56 4.59 -7.71 10.04
N TYR A 57 5.12 -7.85 8.83
CA TYR A 57 4.58 -8.76 7.82
C TYR A 57 5.32 -10.10 7.83
N ASP A 58 4.58 -11.21 7.93
CA ASP A 58 5.15 -12.57 7.90
C ASP A 58 4.19 -13.55 7.19
N TRP A 59 4.23 -13.51 5.85
CA TRP A 59 3.37 -14.31 4.98
C TRP A 59 3.53 -15.82 5.19
N PRO A 60 4.75 -16.41 5.23
CA PRO A 60 4.90 -17.86 5.36
C PRO A 60 4.33 -18.44 6.65
N ARG A 61 4.20 -17.62 7.70
CA ARG A 61 3.63 -18.04 8.98
C ARG A 61 2.18 -17.58 9.18
N GLY A 62 1.60 -16.86 8.23
CA GLY A 62 0.21 -16.36 8.30
C GLY A 62 -0.04 -15.47 9.52
N ARG A 63 0.95 -14.66 9.92
CA ARG A 63 0.86 -13.84 11.14
C ARG A 63 0.55 -12.41 10.73
N ASN A 64 -0.71 -12.00 10.96
CA ASN A 64 -1.25 -10.63 11.06
C ASN A 64 -2.78 -10.64 11.12
N GLU A 65 -3.38 -11.69 10.58
CA GLU A 65 -4.80 -11.99 10.65
C GLU A 65 -4.92 -13.51 10.72
N TRP A 66 -5.81 -14.04 11.55
CA TRP A 66 -6.05 -15.48 11.47
C TRP A 66 -6.63 -15.77 10.08
N ASN A 67 -6.20 -16.86 9.45
CA ASN A 67 -6.68 -17.33 8.13
C ASN A 67 -8.22 -17.56 8.06
N ASN A 68 -8.95 -17.28 9.13
CA ASN A 68 -10.41 -17.27 9.20
C ASN A 68 -11.02 -15.85 9.06
N GLY A 69 -10.22 -14.85 8.67
CA GLY A 69 -10.62 -13.44 8.50
C GLY A 69 -10.80 -12.67 9.81
N THR A 70 -10.17 -13.13 10.90
CA THR A 70 -10.31 -12.48 12.22
C THR A 70 -9.12 -11.59 12.52
N SER A 71 -9.40 -10.32 12.74
CA SER A 71 -8.47 -9.29 13.18
C SER A 71 -8.71 -8.91 14.64
N PHE A 72 -7.64 -8.70 15.40
CA PHE A 72 -7.69 -8.31 16.81
C PHE A 72 -7.06 -6.93 17.00
N TYR A 73 -7.82 -6.01 17.58
CA TYR A 73 -7.39 -4.66 17.93
C TYR A 73 -7.37 -4.56 19.45
N TYR A 74 -6.19 -4.39 20.04
CA TYR A 74 -6.06 -4.42 21.49
C TYR A 74 -5.05 -3.43 22.04
N THR A 75 -5.24 -3.03 23.29
CA THR A 75 -4.29 -2.21 24.06
C THR A 75 -3.55 -3.08 25.06
N LEU A 76 -2.23 -2.93 25.20
CA LEU A 76 -1.42 -3.71 26.14
C LEU A 76 -1.56 -3.17 27.58
N GLY A 77 -1.55 -4.05 28.58
CA GLY A 77 -1.51 -3.68 30.00
C GLY A 77 -2.51 -4.46 30.86
N ALA A 78 -2.52 -4.16 32.16
CA ALA A 78 -3.42 -4.82 33.13
C ALA A 78 -4.92 -4.57 32.84
N ASP A 79 -5.24 -3.40 32.27
CA ASP A 79 -6.59 -3.00 31.88
C ASP A 79 -6.78 -3.00 30.35
N GLY A 80 -6.11 -3.93 29.67
CA GLY A 80 -6.14 -4.05 28.22
C GLY A 80 -7.55 -4.23 27.67
N THR A 81 -7.86 -3.50 26.61
CA THR A 81 -9.10 -3.63 25.84
C THR A 81 -8.85 -4.49 24.60
N CYS A 82 -9.88 -5.20 24.12
CA CYS A 82 -9.83 -5.94 22.87
C CYS A 82 -11.12 -5.77 22.08
N GLU A 83 -10.97 -5.41 20.82
CA GLU A 83 -12.00 -5.41 19.79
C GLU A 83 -11.63 -6.45 18.74
N ILE A 84 -12.60 -7.25 18.33
CA ILE A 84 -12.42 -8.27 17.32
C ILE A 84 -13.23 -7.85 16.11
N MET A 85 -12.59 -7.83 14.94
CA MET A 85 -13.22 -7.50 13.68
C MET A 85 -13.09 -8.68 12.72
N LEU A 86 -14.11 -8.87 11.88
CA LEU A 86 -14.07 -9.83 10.78
C LEU A 86 -13.81 -9.10 9.47
N PHE A 87 -12.60 -9.24 8.91
CA PHE A 87 -12.29 -8.78 7.56
C PHE A 87 -12.16 -9.99 6.64
N GLU A 88 -13.10 -10.13 5.71
CA GLU A 88 -13.07 -11.24 4.76
C GLU A 88 -11.94 -11.14 3.73
N VAL A 89 -11.29 -9.97 3.63
CA VAL A 89 -10.24 -9.68 2.65
C VAL A 89 -8.91 -10.36 3.03
N GLY A 90 -8.68 -10.60 4.33
CA GLY A 90 -7.46 -11.25 4.81
C GLY A 90 -6.22 -10.35 4.78
N ILE A 91 -5.09 -10.89 5.25
CA ILE A 91 -3.76 -10.29 5.09
C ILE A 91 -3.50 -10.08 3.58
N PRO A 92 -3.07 -8.88 3.14
CA PRO A 92 -2.62 -8.67 1.78
C PRO A 92 -1.57 -9.72 1.38
N ARG A 93 -1.85 -10.48 0.32
CA ARG A 93 -0.89 -11.42 -0.24
C ARG A 93 0.30 -10.66 -0.83
N PRO A 94 1.46 -11.31 -1.03
CA PRO A 94 2.59 -10.70 -1.72
C PRO A 94 2.20 -10.05 -3.05
N ASP A 95 1.26 -10.65 -3.76
CA ASP A 95 0.76 -10.25 -5.08
C ASP A 95 -0.53 -9.40 -5.02
N PHE A 96 -0.85 -8.74 -3.91
CA PHE A 96 -2.17 -8.08 -3.75
C PHE A 96 -2.46 -7.00 -4.80
N LEU A 97 -1.43 -6.45 -5.46
CA LEU A 97 -1.54 -5.49 -6.57
C LEU A 97 -1.71 -6.14 -7.95
N ASP A 98 -1.81 -7.47 -8.06
CA ASP A 98 -2.05 -8.13 -9.34
C ASP A 98 -3.36 -7.67 -9.98
N GLY A 99 -3.29 -7.18 -11.22
CA GLY A 99 -4.43 -6.58 -11.90
C GLY A 99 -4.78 -5.16 -11.44
N ALA A 100 -3.89 -4.48 -10.71
CA ALA A 100 -4.01 -3.05 -10.43
C ALA A 100 -3.81 -2.19 -11.68
N THR A 101 -4.48 -1.05 -11.72
CA THR A 101 -4.39 -0.07 -12.81
C THR A 101 -3.19 0.83 -12.58
N TYR A 102 -2.24 0.87 -13.51
CA TYR A 102 -1.14 1.84 -13.45
C TYR A 102 -1.63 3.24 -13.80
N LEU A 103 -1.32 4.22 -12.94
CA LEU A 103 -1.77 5.61 -13.07
C LEU A 103 -0.68 6.56 -13.55
N GLY A 104 0.58 6.13 -13.53
CA GLY A 104 1.73 6.96 -13.90
C GLY A 104 2.71 7.14 -12.77
N VAL A 105 3.43 8.25 -12.80
CA VAL A 105 4.50 8.56 -11.85
C VAL A 105 4.17 9.83 -11.07
N GLU A 106 4.39 9.81 -9.76
CA GLU A 106 4.20 10.95 -8.86
C GLU A 106 5.39 11.13 -7.91
N SER A 107 5.71 12.37 -7.53
CA SER A 107 6.73 12.65 -6.51
C SER A 107 6.07 12.74 -5.13
N THR A 108 6.47 11.90 -4.19
CA THR A 108 5.96 11.91 -2.81
C THR A 108 7.03 11.48 -1.81
N ASP A 109 7.03 12.05 -0.60
CA ASP A 109 7.97 11.73 0.49
C ASP A 109 9.46 11.73 0.11
N GLY A 110 9.84 12.51 -0.91
CA GLY A 110 11.20 12.59 -1.43
C GLY A 110 11.56 11.51 -2.45
N PHE A 111 10.59 10.69 -2.90
CA PHE A 111 10.73 9.64 -3.90
C PHE A 111 9.95 9.99 -5.17
N LEU A 112 10.45 9.51 -6.30
CA LEU A 112 9.68 9.42 -7.54
C LEU A 112 9.04 8.04 -7.55
N CYS A 113 7.71 7.96 -7.59
CA CYS A 113 6.97 6.72 -7.39
C CYS A 113 6.13 6.36 -8.60
N ASN A 114 6.17 5.09 -8.98
CA ASN A 114 5.10 4.49 -9.77
C ASN A 114 3.83 4.44 -8.91
N VAL A 115 2.67 4.71 -9.50
CA VAL A 115 1.38 4.73 -8.82
C VAL A 115 0.45 3.70 -9.44
N TRP A 116 -0.18 2.87 -8.60
CA TRP A 116 -1.24 1.95 -9.01
C TRP A 116 -2.48 2.13 -8.16
N GLU A 117 -3.65 1.92 -8.77
CA GLU A 117 -4.93 1.84 -8.09
C GLU A 117 -5.46 0.40 -8.13
N LYS A 118 -6.07 -0.04 -7.03
CA LYS A 118 -6.71 -1.35 -6.97
C LYS A 118 -8.11 -1.28 -6.36
N VAL A 119 -9.08 -1.68 -7.17
CA VAL A 119 -10.52 -1.87 -6.86
C VAL A 119 -11.19 -0.67 -6.17
N ASP A 120 -10.84 0.54 -6.58
CA ASP A 120 -11.29 1.83 -6.03
C ASP A 120 -11.09 1.94 -4.50
N PHE A 121 -10.16 1.13 -3.96
CA PHE A 121 -9.96 0.98 -2.54
C PHE A 121 -8.61 1.52 -2.09
N ILE A 122 -7.55 1.21 -2.83
CA ILE A 122 -6.17 1.58 -2.46
C ILE A 122 -5.41 2.16 -3.66
N TRP A 123 -4.67 3.25 -3.38
CA TRP A 123 -3.66 3.82 -4.26
C TRP A 123 -2.29 3.55 -3.66
N TYR A 124 -1.41 2.91 -4.41
CA TYR A 124 -0.13 2.41 -3.93
C TYR A 124 1.03 3.07 -4.66
N TYR A 125 2.00 3.59 -3.89
CA TYR A 125 3.15 4.31 -4.39
C TYR A 125 4.41 3.50 -4.12
N GLU A 126 5.10 3.09 -5.18
CA GLU A 126 6.36 2.34 -5.13
C GLU A 126 7.47 3.18 -5.74
N ASP A 127 8.59 3.32 -5.04
CA ASP A 127 9.76 4.01 -5.58
C ASP A 127 10.21 3.38 -6.92
N VAL A 128 10.33 4.20 -7.96
CA VAL A 128 10.69 3.74 -9.31
C VAL A 128 12.05 3.04 -9.34
N VAL A 129 12.97 3.43 -8.45
CA VAL A 129 14.35 2.92 -8.41
C VAL A 129 14.46 1.67 -7.55
N THR A 130 14.13 1.77 -6.27
CA THR A 130 14.36 0.67 -5.30
C THR A 130 13.23 -0.33 -5.22
N LYS A 131 12.08 -0.03 -5.86
CA LYS A 131 10.88 -0.87 -5.81
C LYS A 131 10.28 -1.03 -4.42
N ARG A 132 10.67 -0.18 -3.47
CA ARG A 132 10.17 -0.23 -2.10
C ARG A 132 8.80 0.46 -2.01
N PRO A 133 7.91 0.01 -1.12
CA PRO A 133 6.71 0.75 -0.76
C PRO A 133 7.10 2.12 -0.18
N VAL A 134 6.44 3.19 -0.62
CA VAL A 134 6.64 4.55 -0.10
C VAL A 134 5.40 5.06 0.62
N ARG A 135 4.23 4.86 0.01
CA ARG A 135 2.95 5.35 0.53
C ARG A 135 1.82 4.48 0.02
N TRP A 136 0.72 4.44 0.76
CA TRP A 136 -0.57 4.08 0.19
C TRP A 136 -1.71 4.89 0.79
N ASP A 137 -2.69 5.21 -0.05
CA ASP A 137 -3.90 5.93 0.31
C ASP A 137 -5.10 5.01 0.18
N PHE A 138 -6.05 5.12 1.11
CA PHE A 138 -7.30 4.40 1.08
C PHE A 138 -8.46 5.32 0.67
N TYR A 139 -9.50 4.73 0.10
CA TYR A 139 -10.70 5.45 -0.36
C TYR A 139 -11.42 6.24 0.75
N ASP A 140 -11.23 5.86 2.01
CA ASP A 140 -11.83 6.49 3.18
C ASP A 140 -11.04 7.70 3.71
N GLY A 141 -9.97 8.09 3.02
CA GLY A 141 -9.14 9.24 3.34
C GLY A 141 -7.99 8.95 4.30
N ILE A 142 -7.78 7.69 4.70
CA ILE A 142 -6.58 7.30 5.44
C ILE A 142 -5.38 7.28 4.49
N SER A 143 -4.29 7.95 4.85
CA SER A 143 -3.00 7.82 4.17
C SER A 143 -1.96 7.20 5.08
N SER A 144 -1.15 6.28 4.55
CA SER A 144 -0.04 5.65 5.26
C SER A 144 1.26 5.92 4.51
N HIS A 145 2.25 6.45 5.23
CA HIS A 145 3.57 6.82 4.73
C HIS A 145 4.62 5.91 5.38
N VAL A 146 5.50 5.34 4.57
CA VAL A 146 6.52 4.39 5.03
C VAL A 146 7.77 5.14 5.49
N ILE A 147 8.04 5.10 6.79
CA ILE A 147 9.23 5.72 7.40
C ILE A 147 10.44 4.79 7.26
N THR A 148 10.29 3.52 7.68
CA THR A 148 11.33 2.49 7.55
C THR A 148 10.76 1.26 6.87
N PHE A 149 11.62 0.51 6.17
CA PHE A 149 11.23 -0.73 5.49
C PHE A 149 12.39 -1.74 5.56
N GLU A 150 12.26 -2.73 6.43
CA GLU A 150 13.28 -3.70 6.78
C GLU A 150 12.89 -5.09 6.27
N VAL A 151 13.38 -5.44 5.07
CA VAL A 151 13.11 -6.74 4.44
C VAL A 151 13.73 -7.87 5.26
N GLY A 152 12.96 -8.94 5.48
CA GLY A 152 13.38 -10.14 6.20
C GLY A 152 13.28 -10.04 7.73
N ALA A 153 12.82 -8.91 8.28
CA ALA A 153 12.62 -8.76 9.71
C ALA A 153 11.56 -9.74 10.24
N VAL A 154 11.76 -10.24 11.47
CA VAL A 154 10.89 -11.23 12.12
C VAL A 154 10.55 -10.77 13.53
N LEU A 155 9.26 -10.71 13.85
CA LEU A 155 8.80 -10.48 15.22
C LEU A 155 8.92 -11.77 16.04
N GLN A 156 9.39 -11.63 17.28
CA GLN A 156 9.47 -12.74 18.23
C GLN A 156 8.09 -13.36 18.46
N ASP A 157 8.02 -14.69 18.46
CA ASP A 157 6.75 -15.44 18.53
C ASP A 157 5.92 -15.06 19.77
N SER A 158 6.56 -14.76 20.90
CA SER A 158 5.91 -14.32 22.14
C SER A 158 5.13 -13.00 22.02
N LEU A 159 5.43 -12.19 21.00
CA LEU A 159 4.79 -10.89 20.75
C LEU A 159 3.76 -10.96 19.62
N THR A 160 3.62 -12.10 18.94
CA THR A 160 2.71 -12.25 17.79
C THR A 160 1.30 -12.69 18.18
N GLN A 161 1.10 -13.11 19.43
CA GLN A 161 -0.17 -13.65 19.89
C GLN A 161 -1.02 -12.54 20.54
N ALA A 162 -2.28 -12.43 20.10
CA ALA A 162 -3.25 -11.57 20.78
C ALA A 162 -3.37 -11.95 22.27
N PRO A 163 -3.51 -10.99 23.19
CA PRO A 163 -3.58 -11.28 24.62
C PRO A 163 -4.77 -12.15 25.02
N ALA A 164 -4.64 -12.90 26.12
CA ALA A 164 -5.66 -13.86 26.56
C ALA A 164 -7.05 -13.23 26.79
N TYR A 165 -7.12 -11.96 27.18
CA TYR A 165 -8.39 -11.24 27.38
C TYR A 165 -9.15 -10.95 26.08
N CYS A 166 -8.55 -11.17 24.90
CA CYS A 166 -9.29 -11.15 23.64
C CYS A 166 -10.21 -12.37 23.49
N PHE A 167 -9.91 -13.50 24.13
CA PHE A 167 -10.59 -14.79 23.94
C PHE A 167 -11.60 -15.08 25.04
N THR A 168 -12.55 -14.16 25.26
CA THR A 168 -13.65 -14.32 26.23
C THR A 168 -14.92 -14.85 25.57
N GLN A 169 -15.78 -15.53 26.34
CA GLN A 169 -17.07 -16.04 25.83
C GLN A 169 -17.97 -14.94 25.26
N ASP A 170 -17.91 -13.74 25.81
CA ASP A 170 -18.70 -12.61 25.31
C ASP A 170 -18.20 -12.15 23.94
N ASN A 171 -16.89 -12.14 23.73
CA ASN A 171 -16.29 -11.85 22.43
C ASN A 171 -16.62 -12.94 21.40
N GLU A 172 -16.58 -14.22 21.80
CA GLU A 172 -16.99 -15.33 20.93
C GLU A 172 -18.44 -15.21 20.45
N LYS A 173 -19.36 -14.81 21.35
CA LYS A 173 -20.76 -14.56 20.99
C LYS A 173 -20.92 -13.40 20.02
N LYS A 174 -20.21 -12.28 20.25
CA LYS A 174 -20.20 -11.12 19.33
C LYS A 174 -19.74 -11.53 17.93
N MET A 175 -18.65 -12.28 17.83
CA MET A 175 -18.13 -12.77 16.55
C MET A 175 -19.13 -13.66 15.81
N LEU A 176 -19.83 -14.55 16.51
CA LEU A 176 -20.87 -15.39 15.91
C LEU A 176 -22.05 -14.56 15.41
N GLN A 177 -22.40 -13.50 16.14
CA GLN A 177 -23.49 -12.60 15.78
C GLN A 177 -23.15 -11.74 14.57
N GLU A 178 -21.93 -11.17 14.50
CA GLU A 178 -21.43 -10.45 13.32
C GLU A 178 -21.33 -11.36 12.09
N LYS A 179 -20.79 -12.58 12.23
CA LYS A 179 -20.79 -13.57 11.16
C LYS A 179 -22.18 -13.87 10.64
N SER A 180 -23.18 -13.98 11.53
CA SER A 180 -24.57 -14.21 11.12
C SER A 180 -25.14 -13.01 10.35
N HIS A 181 -24.80 -11.79 10.74
CA HIS A 181 -25.24 -10.58 10.06
C HIS A 181 -24.63 -10.46 8.66
N LEU A 182 -23.32 -10.67 8.53
CA LEU A 182 -22.62 -10.69 7.24
C LEU A 182 -23.17 -11.76 6.29
N LEU A 183 -23.52 -12.95 6.84
CA LEU A 183 -24.16 -14.01 6.06
C LEU A 183 -25.53 -13.58 5.53
N MET A 184 -26.31 -12.87 6.34
CA MET A 184 -27.63 -12.38 5.96
C MET A 184 -27.55 -11.24 4.92
N ASP A 185 -26.55 -10.36 5.00
CA ASP A 185 -26.31 -9.32 3.99
C ASP A 185 -25.92 -9.94 2.65
N LYS A 186 -25.07 -10.98 2.66
CA LYS A 186 -24.72 -11.74 1.46
C LYS A 186 -25.92 -12.46 0.84
N VAL A 187 -26.80 -13.04 1.65
CA VAL A 187 -28.04 -13.68 1.16
C VAL A 187 -29.01 -12.65 0.58
N SER A 188 -29.03 -11.42 1.10
CA SER A 188 -29.87 -10.34 0.58
C SER A 188 -29.35 -9.72 -0.72
N LEU A 189 -28.12 -10.05 -1.13
CA LEU A 189 -27.46 -9.62 -2.37
C LEU A 189 -27.54 -10.67 -3.49
N ILE A 190 -28.24 -11.79 -3.28
CA ILE A 190 -28.54 -12.86 -4.27
C ILE A 190 -30.04 -12.87 -4.54
#